data_AF-A0A2H3KWU8-F1
#
_entry.id   AF-A0A2H3KWU8-F1
#
_cell.length_a   1.000
_cell.length_b   1.000
_cell.length_c   1.000
_cell.angle_alpha   90.00
_cell.angle_beta   90.00
_cell.angle_gamma   90.00
#
_symmetry.space_group_name_H-M   'P 1'
#
loop_
_entity.id
_entity.type
_entity.pdbx_description
1 polymer ?
#
loop_
_entity_poly.entity_id
_entity_poly.type
_entity_poly.pdbx_seq_one_letter_code
_entity_poly.pdbx_strand_id
1 'polypeptide(L)'
;MPSVIDTISNLISPAVIERVGKQVGLSDEMTRQGIALTTAVLAGGLARMGNTPEGVEALDKIIQGADTGVLGNLQGVLGNITGGTPEVVQQMFGNNLELVTGGIKKASSIDITPFLAIVTPVLMGVIKNMTTQQGMDAAALTKTLQTELRGLSRRDSTTNQVIKEVFKPLEAQDKLRAKFTDEEWVALRQGPVYAATLIILADLSGKGGRDKELDAMYAAIDEAVTSAGPTELLNILFSDDVTADEVEAMVKTHKKSEQAEIQATLLPLVLESVGVARAKAPRSDAVAYQGLMLAVAQQVAAAVKEGGFLGMGGTSVSAEEKAAIDALAAALASS
;
A
#
# COMPACT_ATOMS: atom_id res chain seq x y z
N MET A 1 26.06 -25.56 -5.46
CA MET A 1 25.90 -24.27 -6.16
C MET A 1 26.00 -23.19 -5.11
N PRO A 2 26.74 -22.09 -5.32
CA PRO A 2 26.76 -20.97 -4.38
C PRO A 2 25.34 -20.40 -4.28
N SER A 3 24.82 -20.22 -3.07
CA SER A 3 23.55 -19.53 -2.90
C SER A 3 23.67 -18.04 -3.25
N VAL A 4 22.53 -17.37 -3.42
CA VAL A 4 22.48 -15.88 -3.50
C VAL A 4 23.19 -15.27 -2.29
N ILE A 5 22.95 -15.85 -1.11
CA ILE A 5 23.53 -15.38 0.16
C ILE A 5 25.03 -15.63 0.20
N ASP A 6 25.52 -16.79 -0.25
CA ASP A 6 26.96 -17.08 -0.25
C ASP A 6 27.69 -16.14 -1.22
N THR A 7 27.08 -15.87 -2.37
CA THR A 7 27.61 -14.92 -3.35
C THR A 7 27.68 -13.52 -2.75
N ILE A 8 26.61 -13.06 -2.11
CA ILE A 8 26.57 -11.76 -1.42
C ILE A 8 27.57 -11.72 -0.25
N SER A 9 27.65 -12.77 0.56
CA SER A 9 28.57 -12.85 1.69
C SER A 9 30.03 -12.82 1.26
N ASN A 10 30.36 -13.42 0.12
CA ASN A 10 31.70 -13.38 -0.46
C ASN A 10 32.04 -11.99 -1.03
N LEU A 11 31.04 -11.24 -1.50
CA LEU A 11 31.21 -9.88 -2.01
C LEU A 11 31.32 -8.84 -0.88
N ILE A 12 30.64 -9.06 0.24
CA ILE A 12 30.70 -8.20 1.43
C ILE A 12 31.96 -8.54 2.25
N SER A 13 33.10 -8.08 1.76
CA SER A 13 34.37 -8.20 2.48
C SER A 13 34.36 -7.35 3.77
N PRO A 14 35.24 -7.65 4.76
CA PRO A 14 35.39 -6.81 5.95
C PRO A 14 35.62 -5.32 5.64
N ALA A 15 36.31 -5.02 4.54
CA ALA A 15 36.55 -3.63 4.10
C ALA A 15 35.27 -2.93 3.61
N VAL A 16 34.31 -3.67 3.04
CA VAL A 16 32.99 -3.12 2.68
C VAL A 16 32.21 -2.81 3.96
N ILE A 17 32.22 -3.72 4.93
CA ILE A 17 31.54 -3.54 6.22
C ILE A 17 32.09 -2.32 6.95
N GLU A 18 33.42 -2.18 7.03
CA GLU A 18 34.04 -1.05 7.70
C GLU A 18 33.66 0.29 7.04
N ARG A 19 33.63 0.35 5.71
CA ARG A 19 33.24 1.58 4.99
C ARG A 19 31.76 1.90 5.17
N VAL A 20 30.88 0.91 5.01
CA VAL A 20 29.44 1.11 5.19
C VAL A 20 29.15 1.50 6.63
N GLY A 21 29.76 0.83 7.61
CA GLY A 21 29.62 1.16 9.03
C GLY A 21 30.07 2.57 9.35
N LYS A 22 31.23 3.01 8.82
CA LYS A 22 31.71 4.40 8.96
C LYS A 22 30.77 5.42 8.34
N GLN A 23 30.18 5.11 7.19
CA GLN A 23 29.30 6.03 6.47
C GLN A 23 27.91 6.14 7.14
N VAL A 24 27.40 5.06 7.71
CA VAL A 24 26.09 5.01 8.37
C VAL A 24 26.19 5.33 9.87
N GLY A 25 27.40 5.34 10.43
CA GLY A 25 27.64 5.61 11.87
C GLY A 25 27.32 4.41 12.76
N LEU A 26 27.47 3.18 12.25
CA LEU A 26 27.17 1.94 12.94
C LEU A 26 28.43 1.13 13.23
N SER A 27 28.36 0.27 14.26
CA SER A 27 29.41 -0.72 14.52
C SER A 27 29.48 -1.76 13.40
N ASP A 28 30.62 -2.44 13.26
CA ASP A 28 30.78 -3.53 12.30
C ASP A 28 29.71 -4.61 12.49
N GLU A 29 29.34 -4.92 13.74
CA GLU A 29 28.31 -5.91 14.06
C GLU A 29 26.92 -5.46 13.60
N MET A 30 26.51 -4.23 13.94
CA MET A 30 25.24 -3.66 13.49
C MET A 30 25.20 -3.49 11.97
N THR A 31 26.34 -3.24 11.33
CA THR A 31 26.46 -3.14 9.88
C THR A 31 26.28 -4.50 9.21
N ARG A 32 26.92 -5.55 9.73
CA ARG A 32 26.71 -6.93 9.27
C ARG A 32 25.25 -7.34 9.39
N GLN A 33 24.66 -7.05 10.55
CA GLN A 33 23.25 -7.34 10.81
C GLN A 33 22.34 -6.56 9.87
N GLY A 34 22.56 -5.25 9.69
CA GLY A 34 21.80 -4.42 8.76
C GLY A 34 21.82 -4.96 7.34
N ILE A 35 23.00 -5.32 6.82
CA ILE A 35 23.12 -5.93 5.48
C ILE A 35 22.38 -7.27 5.40
N ALA A 36 22.49 -8.13 6.41
CA ALA A 36 21.80 -9.43 6.42
C ALA A 36 20.27 -9.26 6.45
N LEU A 37 19.77 -8.34 7.28
CA LEU A 37 18.35 -8.01 7.37
C LEU A 37 17.82 -7.44 6.06
N THR A 38 18.51 -6.46 5.47
CA THR A 38 18.15 -5.89 4.17
C THR A 38 18.14 -6.97 3.09
N THR A 39 19.15 -7.83 3.05
CA THR A 39 19.22 -8.95 2.09
C THR A 39 18.02 -9.88 2.26
N ALA A 40 17.66 -10.23 3.49
CA ALA A 40 16.53 -11.10 3.79
C ALA A 40 15.19 -10.47 3.38
N VAL A 41 15.00 -9.19 3.67
CA VAL A 41 13.79 -8.43 3.30
C VAL A 41 13.67 -8.30 1.79
N LEU A 42 14.74 -7.94 1.08
CA LEU A 42 14.70 -7.84 -0.37
C LEU A 42 14.46 -9.22 -1.02
N ALA A 43 15.16 -10.27 -0.57
CA ALA A 43 14.94 -11.63 -1.05
C ALA A 43 13.50 -12.10 -0.81
N GLY A 44 12.93 -11.80 0.36
CA GLY A 44 11.53 -12.10 0.69
C GLY A 44 10.54 -11.30 -0.15
N GLY A 45 10.81 -10.02 -0.42
CA GLY A 45 10.01 -9.19 -1.30
C GLY A 45 9.97 -9.72 -2.73
N LEU A 46 11.13 -10.07 -3.30
CA LEU A 46 11.23 -10.65 -4.64
C LEU A 46 10.56 -12.03 -4.71
N ALA A 47 10.77 -12.86 -3.67
CA ALA A 47 10.09 -14.14 -3.55
C ALA A 47 8.57 -14.00 -3.43
N ARG A 48 8.08 -12.90 -2.84
CA ARG A 48 6.64 -12.61 -2.77
C ARG A 48 6.08 -12.19 -4.12
N MET A 49 6.79 -11.36 -4.88
CA MET A 49 6.38 -10.95 -6.24
C MET A 49 6.18 -12.17 -7.15
N GLY A 50 7.03 -13.18 -7.04
CA GLY A 50 6.88 -14.42 -7.81
C GLY A 50 5.66 -15.28 -7.49
N ASN A 51 4.84 -14.91 -6.50
CA ASN A 51 3.62 -15.64 -6.14
C ASN A 51 2.37 -15.17 -6.92
N THR A 52 2.45 -14.08 -7.70
CA THR A 52 1.34 -13.59 -8.53
C THR A 52 1.76 -13.44 -10.00
N PRO A 53 0.84 -13.58 -10.97
CA PRO A 53 1.15 -13.36 -12.38
C PRO A 53 1.72 -11.97 -12.66
N GLU A 54 1.12 -10.92 -12.09
CA GLU A 54 1.55 -9.53 -12.26
C GLU A 54 2.94 -9.29 -11.64
N GLY A 55 3.19 -9.93 -10.50
CA GLY A 55 4.47 -9.83 -9.81
C GLY A 55 5.60 -10.55 -10.54
N VAL A 56 5.31 -11.65 -11.25
CA VAL A 56 6.29 -12.32 -12.13
C VAL A 56 6.70 -11.42 -13.30
N GLU A 57 5.76 -10.71 -13.93
CA GLU A 57 6.09 -9.75 -15.00
C GLU A 57 6.91 -8.57 -14.49
N ALA A 58 6.53 -8.02 -13.33
CA ALA A 58 7.29 -6.96 -12.69
C ALA A 58 8.70 -7.42 -12.30
N LEU A 59 8.83 -8.64 -11.77
CA LEU A 59 10.11 -9.26 -11.44
C LEU A 59 11.00 -9.40 -12.68
N ASP A 60 10.46 -9.85 -13.81
CA ASP A 60 11.23 -9.97 -15.06
C ASP A 60 11.74 -8.60 -15.54
N LYS A 61 10.90 -7.55 -15.52
CA LYS A 61 11.32 -6.18 -15.84
C LYS A 61 12.44 -5.68 -14.93
N ILE A 62 12.29 -5.90 -13.63
CA ILE A 62 13.29 -5.55 -12.61
C ILE A 62 14.62 -6.25 -12.88
N ILE A 63 14.59 -7.55 -13.19
CA ILE A 63 15.79 -8.35 -13.47
C ILE A 63 16.45 -7.89 -14.77
N GLN A 64 15.67 -7.59 -15.82
CA GLN A 64 16.20 -7.10 -17.09
C GLN A 64 16.89 -5.74 -16.95
N GLY A 65 16.30 -4.84 -16.16
CA GLY A 65 16.84 -3.50 -15.87
C GLY A 65 18.06 -3.48 -14.94
N ALA A 66 18.36 -4.55 -14.21
CA ALA A 66 19.47 -4.59 -13.28
C ALA A 66 20.85 -4.46 -13.98
N ASP A 67 21.82 -3.81 -13.33
CA ASP A 67 23.19 -3.73 -13.83
C ASP A 67 24.06 -4.83 -13.20
N THR A 68 24.73 -5.67 -14.01
CA THR A 68 25.70 -6.67 -13.53
C THR A 68 27.10 -6.10 -13.31
N GLY A 69 27.41 -4.92 -13.87
CA GLY A 69 28.69 -4.24 -13.71
C GLY A 69 29.02 -3.90 -12.26
N VAL A 70 28.00 -3.76 -11.41
CA VAL A 70 28.13 -3.54 -9.96
C VAL A 70 28.94 -4.62 -9.26
N LEU A 71 28.89 -5.88 -9.75
CA LEU A 71 29.64 -6.99 -9.17
C LEU A 71 31.15 -6.84 -9.36
N GLY A 72 31.58 -6.18 -10.45
CA GLY A 72 32.98 -5.88 -10.73
C GLY A 72 33.45 -4.52 -10.19
N ASN A 73 32.51 -3.62 -9.86
CA ASN A 73 32.82 -2.24 -9.44
C ASN A 73 32.08 -1.84 -8.15
N LEU A 74 32.13 -2.70 -7.13
CA LEU A 74 31.53 -2.41 -5.82
C LEU A 74 32.06 -1.11 -5.19
N GLN A 75 33.32 -0.75 -5.47
CA GLN A 75 33.91 0.48 -4.95
C GLN A 75 33.27 1.74 -5.54
N GLY A 76 32.92 1.72 -6.83
CA GLY A 76 32.19 2.82 -7.47
C GLY A 76 30.77 2.97 -6.92
N VAL A 77 30.08 1.85 -6.65
CA VAL A 77 28.74 1.86 -6.04
C VAL A 77 28.78 2.47 -4.64
N LEU A 78 29.76 2.10 -3.82
CA LEU A 78 29.94 2.66 -2.47
C LEU A 78 30.32 4.16 -2.50
N GLY A 79 30.99 4.63 -3.55
CA GLY A 79 31.31 6.05 -3.72
C GLY A 79 30.12 6.92 -4.11
N ASN A 80 29.08 6.32 -4.70
CA ASN A 80 27.92 7.00 -5.27
C ASN A 80 26.61 6.71 -4.51
N ILE A 81 26.69 6.41 -3.21
CA ILE A 81 25.49 6.16 -2.38
C ILE A 81 24.69 7.46 -2.28
N THR A 82 23.68 7.59 -3.12
CA THR A 82 22.66 8.63 -3.02
C THR A 82 21.69 8.23 -1.92
N GLY A 83 21.33 9.19 -1.06
CA GLY A 83 20.28 8.97 -0.07
C GLY A 83 18.94 8.76 -0.78
N GLY A 84 18.24 7.68 -0.45
CA GLY A 84 16.90 7.41 -0.97
C GLY A 84 16.59 5.92 -1.08
N THR A 85 15.30 5.60 -1.18
CA THR A 85 14.83 4.24 -1.43
C THR A 85 14.93 3.96 -2.94
N PRO A 86 15.67 2.92 -3.36
CA PRO A 86 15.78 2.57 -4.79
C PRO A 86 14.41 2.30 -5.41
N GLU A 87 14.23 2.66 -6.69
CA GLU A 87 12.97 2.48 -7.41
C GLU A 87 12.47 1.03 -7.37
N VAL A 88 13.38 0.06 -7.53
CA VAL A 88 13.04 -1.37 -7.43
C VAL A 88 12.44 -1.73 -6.07
N VAL A 89 12.89 -1.11 -4.97
CA VAL A 89 12.33 -1.36 -3.64
C VAL A 89 10.91 -0.78 -3.55
N GLN A 90 10.67 0.38 -4.17
CA GLN A 90 9.34 0.94 -4.30
C GLN A 90 8.44 0.05 -5.16
N GLN A 91 8.94 -0.54 -6.24
CA GLN A 91 8.16 -1.50 -7.05
C GLN A 91 7.85 -2.79 -6.28
N MET A 92 8.75 -3.25 -5.41
CA MET A 92 8.57 -4.48 -4.63
C MET A 92 7.54 -4.35 -3.50
N PHE A 93 7.56 -3.21 -2.81
CA PHE A 93 6.76 -3.03 -1.59
C PHE A 93 5.65 -1.98 -1.76
N GLY A 94 5.78 -1.07 -2.71
CA GLY A 94 4.83 0.02 -2.96
C GLY A 94 4.48 0.75 -1.66
N ASN A 95 3.19 0.86 -1.42
CA ASN A 95 2.60 1.49 -0.24
C ASN A 95 2.89 0.72 1.07
N ASN A 96 3.40 -0.51 0.98
CA ASN A 96 3.79 -1.30 2.15
C ASN A 96 5.20 -1.00 2.65
N LEU A 97 5.93 -0.04 2.06
CA LEU A 97 7.27 0.31 2.51
C LEU A 97 7.30 0.77 3.97
N GLU A 98 6.25 1.45 4.44
CA GLU A 98 6.12 1.85 5.84
C GLU A 98 5.95 0.64 6.77
N LEU A 99 5.13 -0.33 6.38
CA LEU A 99 4.99 -1.60 7.12
C LEU A 99 6.31 -2.37 7.19
N VAL A 100 7.05 -2.39 6.08
CA VAL A 100 8.37 -3.05 6.00
C VAL A 100 9.37 -2.37 6.92
N THR A 101 9.55 -1.05 6.78
CA THR A 101 10.51 -0.28 7.58
C THR A 101 10.14 -0.29 9.07
N GLY A 102 8.85 -0.15 9.40
CA GLY A 102 8.32 -0.24 10.75
C GLY A 102 8.52 -1.62 11.37
N GLY A 103 8.22 -2.70 10.63
CA GLY A 103 8.42 -4.08 11.08
C GLY A 103 9.89 -4.39 11.38
N ILE A 104 10.81 -3.88 10.55
CA ILE A 104 12.25 -4.07 10.75
C ILE A 104 12.75 -3.29 11.97
N LYS A 105 12.37 -2.02 12.08
CA LYS A 105 12.75 -1.17 13.21
C LYS A 105 12.25 -1.75 14.53
N LYS A 106 11.02 -2.27 14.55
CA LYS A 106 10.43 -2.93 15.73
C LYS A 106 11.17 -4.20 16.14
N ALA A 107 11.61 -5.01 15.17
CA ALA A 107 12.26 -6.28 15.45
C ALA A 107 13.77 -6.18 15.72
N SER A 108 14.46 -5.21 15.13
CA SER A 108 15.94 -5.12 15.16
C SER A 108 16.50 -3.83 15.75
N SER A 109 15.69 -2.79 15.92
CA SER A 109 16.14 -1.42 16.25
C SER A 109 17.13 -0.80 15.24
N ILE A 110 17.32 -1.41 14.06
CA ILE A 110 18.19 -0.91 12.98
C ILE A 110 17.32 -0.22 11.93
N ASP A 111 17.74 0.97 11.49
CA ASP A 111 17.22 1.58 10.27
C ASP A 111 17.95 0.99 9.07
N ILE A 112 17.22 0.25 8.24
CA ILE A 112 17.79 -0.40 7.06
C ILE A 112 17.81 0.50 5.82
N THR A 113 17.24 1.71 5.87
CA THR A 113 17.15 2.62 4.72
C THR A 113 18.51 2.86 4.03
N PRO A 114 19.62 3.14 4.77
CA PRO A 114 20.93 3.30 4.17
C PRO A 114 21.46 2.03 3.48
N PHE A 115 21.07 0.87 4.00
CA PHE A 115 21.47 -0.42 3.45
C PHE A 115 20.70 -0.76 2.19
N LEU A 116 19.45 -0.32 2.03
CA LEU A 116 18.67 -0.54 0.80
C LEU A 116 19.39 0.02 -0.42
N ALA A 117 19.95 1.23 -0.34
CA ALA A 117 20.69 1.83 -1.46
C ALA A 117 21.94 1.04 -1.86
N ILE A 118 22.56 0.33 -0.92
CA ILE A 118 23.83 -0.36 -1.11
C ILE A 118 23.62 -1.82 -1.54
N VAL A 119 22.72 -2.50 -0.83
CA VAL A 119 22.49 -3.95 -0.98
C VAL A 119 21.65 -4.23 -2.22
N THR A 120 20.70 -3.36 -2.54
CA THR A 120 19.75 -3.59 -3.65
C THR A 120 20.45 -3.77 -5.00
N PRO A 121 21.35 -2.88 -5.45
CA PRO A 121 22.02 -3.07 -6.74
C PRO A 121 22.85 -4.35 -6.77
N VAL A 122 23.52 -4.71 -5.67
CA VAL A 122 24.34 -5.92 -5.58
C VAL A 122 23.47 -7.18 -5.68
N LEU A 123 22.38 -7.24 -4.90
CA LEU A 123 21.42 -8.34 -4.97
C LEU A 123 20.86 -8.49 -6.39
N MET A 124 20.48 -7.38 -7.02
CA MET A 124 19.94 -7.37 -8.37
C MET A 124 20.96 -7.83 -9.42
N GLY A 125 22.22 -7.39 -9.30
CA GLY A 125 23.32 -7.85 -10.15
C GLY A 125 23.57 -9.35 -10.00
N VAL A 126 23.55 -9.88 -8.76
CA VAL A 126 23.66 -11.32 -8.50
C VAL A 126 22.51 -12.09 -9.12
N ILE A 127 21.27 -11.62 -8.94
CA ILE A 127 20.08 -12.26 -9.50
C ILE A 127 20.11 -12.26 -11.02
N LYS A 128 20.40 -11.12 -11.67
CA LYS A 128 20.53 -11.03 -13.12
C LYS A 128 21.62 -11.95 -13.66
N ASN A 129 22.74 -12.06 -12.94
CA ASN A 129 23.80 -12.98 -13.30
C ASN A 129 23.33 -14.45 -13.21
N MET A 130 22.56 -14.80 -12.18
CA MET A 130 21.99 -16.14 -12.04
C MET A 130 20.96 -16.45 -13.15
N THR A 131 20.05 -15.53 -13.47
CA THR A 131 19.06 -15.76 -14.53
C THR A 131 19.72 -15.85 -15.91
N THR A 132 20.69 -14.98 -16.20
CA THR A 132 21.40 -14.96 -17.49
C THR A 132 22.32 -16.17 -17.68
N GLN A 133 23.12 -16.52 -16.67
CA GLN A 133 24.10 -17.61 -16.81
C GLN A 133 23.50 -19.00 -16.61
N GLN A 134 22.45 -19.12 -15.79
CA GLN A 134 21.89 -20.42 -15.40
C GLN A 134 20.57 -20.74 -16.10
N GLY A 135 20.07 -19.83 -16.95
CA GLY A 135 18.78 -19.99 -17.64
C GLY A 135 17.60 -20.14 -16.68
N MET A 136 17.71 -19.56 -15.47
CA MET A 136 16.65 -19.63 -14.47
C MET A 136 15.52 -18.69 -14.85
N ASP A 137 14.30 -19.23 -14.86
CA ASP A 137 13.08 -18.44 -14.95
C ASP A 137 12.68 -17.84 -13.59
N ALA A 138 11.67 -16.97 -13.60
CA ALA A 138 11.15 -16.30 -12.41
C ALA A 138 10.63 -17.29 -11.34
N ALA A 139 10.06 -18.42 -11.74
CA ALA A 139 9.54 -19.44 -10.83
C ALA A 139 10.67 -20.17 -10.09
N ALA A 140 11.72 -20.57 -10.81
CA ALA A 140 12.92 -21.18 -10.25
C ALA A 140 13.64 -20.22 -9.31
N LEU A 141 13.75 -18.94 -9.68
CA LEU A 141 14.32 -17.90 -8.83
C LEU A 141 13.53 -17.73 -7.53
N THR A 142 12.21 -17.62 -7.63
CA THR A 142 11.31 -17.47 -6.48
C THR A 142 11.48 -18.63 -5.49
N LYS A 143 11.47 -19.87 -5.99
CA LYS A 143 11.70 -21.07 -5.17
C LYS A 143 13.06 -21.07 -4.50
N THR A 144 14.09 -20.61 -5.20
CA THR A 144 15.45 -20.48 -4.68
C THR A 144 15.49 -19.44 -3.55
N LEU A 145 14.99 -18.24 -3.78
CA LEU A 145 14.93 -17.17 -2.78
C LEU A 145 14.14 -17.58 -1.53
N GLN A 146 13.02 -18.27 -1.68
CA GLN A 146 12.25 -18.81 -0.55
C GLN A 146 13.06 -19.84 0.27
N THR A 147 13.83 -20.69 -0.42
CA THR A 147 14.68 -21.69 0.25
C THR A 147 15.81 -21.01 1.03
N GLU A 148 16.45 -20.02 0.41
CA GLU A 148 17.49 -19.21 1.03
C GLU A 148 16.98 -18.43 2.25
N LEU A 149 15.80 -17.80 2.14
CA LEU A 149 15.17 -17.05 3.21
C LEU A 149 14.87 -17.92 4.43
N ARG A 150 14.38 -19.16 4.21
CA ARG A 150 14.19 -20.15 5.28
C ARG A 150 15.52 -20.54 5.91
N GLY A 151 16.59 -20.64 5.12
CA GLY A 151 17.95 -20.88 5.60
C GLY A 151 18.47 -19.75 6.50
N LEU A 152 18.21 -18.48 6.16
CA LEU A 152 18.56 -17.33 7.01
C LEU A 152 17.75 -17.32 8.31
N SER A 153 16.44 -17.54 8.21
CA SER A 153 15.53 -17.56 9.36
C SER A 153 15.90 -18.61 10.41
N ARG A 154 16.54 -19.70 9.99
CA ARG A 154 17.03 -20.75 10.90
C ARG A 154 18.37 -20.39 11.56
N ARG A 155 19.16 -19.52 10.95
CA ARG A 155 20.51 -19.15 11.39
C ARG A 155 20.50 -18.00 12.39
N ASP A 156 19.60 -17.04 12.22
CA ASP A 156 19.55 -15.84 13.06
C ASP A 156 18.11 -15.57 13.55
N SER A 157 17.94 -15.47 14.87
CA SER A 157 16.64 -15.21 15.49
C SER A 157 16.10 -13.83 15.17
N THR A 158 16.98 -12.83 15.05
CA THR A 158 16.56 -11.45 14.71
C THR A 158 16.00 -11.38 13.30
N THR A 159 16.68 -12.02 12.34
CA THR A 159 16.24 -12.16 10.96
C THR A 159 14.91 -12.88 10.88
N ASN A 160 14.72 -13.96 11.64
CA ASN A 160 13.44 -14.65 11.73
C ASN A 160 12.32 -13.75 12.27
N GLN A 161 12.61 -12.92 13.28
CA GLN A 161 11.65 -11.98 13.84
C GLN A 161 11.30 -10.87 12.83
N VAL A 162 12.31 -10.29 12.17
CA VAL A 162 12.11 -9.29 11.11
C VAL A 162 11.25 -9.86 9.99
N ILE A 163 11.56 -11.05 9.48
CA ILE A 163 10.77 -11.70 8.42
C ILE A 163 9.32 -11.88 8.88
N LYS A 164 9.08 -12.29 10.13
CA LYS A 164 7.71 -12.43 10.65
C LYS A 164 6.99 -11.09 10.77
N GLU A 165 7.62 -10.07 11.34
CA GLU A 165 7.00 -8.74 11.51
C GLU A 165 6.72 -8.06 10.17
N VAL A 166 7.58 -8.27 9.16
CA VAL A 166 7.44 -7.68 7.82
C VAL A 166 6.45 -8.47 6.97
N PHE A 167 6.64 -9.79 6.82
CA PHE A 167 5.90 -10.55 5.81
C PHE A 167 4.57 -11.11 6.30
N LYS A 168 4.38 -11.31 7.61
CA LYS A 168 3.09 -11.81 8.11
C LYS A 168 1.93 -10.85 7.81
N PRO A 169 2.04 -9.52 8.02
CA PRO A 169 1.00 -8.58 7.61
C PRO A 169 0.78 -8.57 6.08
N LEU A 170 1.86 -8.64 5.28
CA LEU A 170 1.75 -8.66 3.82
C LEU A 170 1.06 -9.91 3.30
N GLU A 171 1.38 -11.08 3.86
CA GLU A 171 0.70 -12.34 3.53
C GLU A 171 -0.78 -12.32 3.92
N ALA A 172 -1.12 -11.66 5.04
CA ALA A 172 -2.50 -11.48 5.44
C ALA A 172 -3.22 -10.63 4.37
N GLN A 173 -2.62 -9.51 3.98
CA GLN A 173 -3.19 -8.63 2.96
C GLN A 173 -3.40 -9.35 1.63
N ASP A 174 -2.42 -10.13 1.16
CA ASP A 174 -2.52 -10.92 -0.07
C ASP A 174 -3.67 -11.92 0.01
N LYS A 175 -3.81 -12.62 1.14
CA LYS A 175 -4.89 -13.57 1.37
C LYS A 175 -6.24 -12.90 1.43
N LEU A 176 -6.34 -11.73 2.04
CA LEU A 176 -7.57 -10.95 2.08
C LEU A 176 -7.93 -10.51 0.66
N ARG A 177 -6.95 -10.01 -0.12
CA ARG A 177 -7.14 -9.59 -1.51
C ARG A 177 -7.59 -10.70 -2.43
N ALA A 178 -7.02 -11.88 -2.29
CA ALA A 178 -7.39 -13.05 -3.09
C ALA A 178 -8.81 -13.57 -2.83
N LYS A 179 -9.53 -13.08 -1.81
CA LYS A 179 -10.93 -13.46 -1.57
C LYS A 179 -11.91 -12.74 -2.51
N PHE A 180 -11.52 -11.59 -3.04
CA PHE A 180 -12.37 -10.75 -3.86
C PHE A 180 -12.02 -10.93 -5.34
N THR A 181 -13.01 -10.81 -6.21
CA THR A 181 -12.80 -10.64 -7.65
C THR A 181 -12.37 -9.19 -7.95
N ASP A 182 -11.92 -8.94 -9.17
CA ASP A 182 -11.54 -7.58 -9.58
C ASP A 182 -12.74 -6.62 -9.54
N GLU A 183 -13.95 -7.09 -9.92
CA GLU A 183 -15.18 -6.31 -9.88
C GLU A 183 -15.60 -5.97 -8.44
N GLU A 184 -15.50 -6.93 -7.53
CA GLU A 184 -15.76 -6.72 -6.12
C GLU A 184 -14.77 -5.73 -5.50
N TRP A 185 -13.51 -5.78 -5.92
CA TRP A 185 -12.50 -4.81 -5.52
C TRP A 185 -12.85 -3.40 -5.98
N VAL A 186 -13.30 -3.24 -7.22
CA VAL A 186 -13.79 -1.97 -7.74
C VAL A 186 -14.99 -1.49 -6.91
N ALA A 187 -15.96 -2.35 -6.62
CA ALA A 187 -17.12 -1.99 -5.80
C ALA A 187 -16.74 -1.53 -4.39
N LEU A 188 -15.78 -2.20 -3.74
CA LEU A 188 -15.25 -1.81 -2.43
C LEU A 188 -14.51 -0.46 -2.46
N ARG A 189 -13.77 -0.17 -3.53
CA ARG A 189 -13.09 1.13 -3.68
C ARG A 189 -14.08 2.26 -3.94
N GLN A 190 -15.17 1.97 -4.66
CA GLN A 190 -16.17 2.94 -5.06
C GLN A 190 -17.24 3.23 -3.99
N GLY A 191 -17.48 2.31 -3.06
CA GLY A 191 -18.48 2.47 -2.00
C GLY A 191 -18.43 3.81 -1.25
N PRO A 192 -17.27 4.24 -0.70
CA PRO A 192 -17.18 5.52 0.01
C PRO A 192 -17.47 6.71 -0.91
N VAL A 193 -17.06 6.64 -2.18
CA VAL A 193 -17.32 7.69 -3.17
C VAL A 193 -18.82 7.77 -3.48
N TYR A 194 -19.52 6.65 -3.58
CA TYR A 194 -20.98 6.65 -3.74
C TYR A 194 -21.70 7.21 -2.51
N ALA A 195 -21.21 6.90 -1.30
CA ALA A 195 -21.73 7.45 -0.06
C ALA A 195 -21.55 8.98 -0.01
N ALA A 196 -20.40 9.48 -0.44
CA ALA A 196 -20.13 10.91 -0.55
C ALA A 196 -21.03 11.59 -1.61
N THR A 197 -21.13 10.98 -2.80
CA THR A 197 -21.95 11.48 -3.92
C THR A 197 -23.43 11.56 -3.54
N LEU A 198 -23.92 10.60 -2.76
CA LEU A 198 -25.29 10.59 -2.25
C LEU A 198 -25.62 11.86 -1.45
N ILE A 199 -24.66 12.38 -0.68
CA ILE A 199 -24.84 13.59 0.14
C ILE A 199 -24.74 14.85 -0.73
N ILE A 200 -23.72 14.95 -1.58
CA ILE A 200 -23.52 16.13 -2.44
C ILE A 200 -24.69 16.34 -3.40
N LEU A 201 -25.20 15.27 -4.01
CA LEU A 201 -26.33 15.38 -4.93
C LEU A 201 -27.66 15.68 -4.19
N ALA A 202 -27.77 15.36 -2.90
CA ALA A 202 -28.98 15.65 -2.11
C ALA A 202 -29.21 17.16 -1.94
N ASP A 203 -28.16 17.97 -1.86
CA ASP A 203 -28.25 19.42 -1.76
C ASP A 203 -27.28 20.15 -2.70
N LEU A 204 -27.38 19.83 -4.00
CA LEU A 204 -26.62 20.53 -5.05
C LEU A 204 -27.28 21.89 -5.40
N SER A 205 -27.67 22.68 -4.38
CA SER A 205 -28.30 24.00 -4.52
C SER A 205 -27.32 25.17 -4.38
N GLY A 206 -26.06 24.88 -4.01
CA GLY A 206 -25.02 25.86 -3.72
C GLY A 206 -24.50 26.62 -4.95
N LYS A 207 -24.43 27.95 -4.85
CA LYS A 207 -23.84 28.87 -5.84
C LYS A 207 -22.30 28.73 -5.98
N GLY A 208 -21.71 27.61 -5.55
CA GLY A 208 -20.27 27.39 -5.34
C GLY A 208 -19.49 26.82 -6.54
N GLY A 209 -20.18 26.24 -7.52
CA GLY A 209 -19.54 25.59 -8.68
C GLY A 209 -19.06 24.17 -8.35
N ARG A 210 -19.17 23.25 -9.33
CA ARG A 210 -18.89 21.81 -9.17
C ARG A 210 -17.48 21.51 -8.68
N ASP A 211 -16.50 22.34 -9.05
CA ASP A 211 -15.09 22.07 -8.76
C ASP A 211 -14.78 22.16 -7.25
N LYS A 212 -15.38 23.12 -6.54
CA LYS A 212 -15.20 23.26 -5.08
C LYS A 212 -15.92 22.18 -4.27
N GLU A 213 -17.04 21.69 -4.78
CA GLU A 213 -17.79 20.59 -4.16
C GLU A 213 -17.02 19.26 -4.28
N LEU A 214 -16.27 19.07 -5.37
CA LEU A 214 -15.37 17.93 -5.54
C LEU A 214 -14.18 18.02 -4.56
N ASP A 215 -13.54 19.18 -4.42
CA ASP A 215 -12.43 19.37 -3.47
C ASP A 215 -12.83 19.06 -2.02
N ALA A 216 -14.00 19.53 -1.59
CA ALA A 216 -14.52 19.25 -0.25
C ALA A 216 -14.81 17.75 -0.03
N MET A 217 -15.23 17.05 -1.09
CA MET A 217 -15.46 15.61 -1.04
C MET A 217 -14.16 14.82 -0.86
N TYR A 218 -13.11 15.20 -1.58
CA TYR A 218 -11.80 14.57 -1.44
C TYR A 218 -11.28 14.69 -0.02
N ALA A 219 -11.30 15.90 0.53
CA ALA A 219 -10.88 16.15 1.91
C ALA A 219 -11.69 15.32 2.92
N ALA A 220 -13.01 15.25 2.73
CA ALA A 220 -13.90 14.49 3.61
C ALA A 220 -13.66 12.98 3.54
N ILE A 221 -13.38 12.43 2.35
CA ILE A 221 -13.05 11.00 2.19
C ILE A 221 -11.70 10.70 2.86
N ASP A 222 -10.68 11.51 2.59
CA ASP A 222 -9.35 11.35 3.18
C ASP A 222 -9.37 11.42 4.72
N GLU A 223 -10.09 12.40 5.27
CA GLU A 223 -10.24 12.55 6.72
C GLU A 223 -11.03 11.38 7.33
N ALA A 224 -12.09 10.91 6.66
CA ALA A 224 -12.87 9.76 7.13
C ALA A 224 -12.06 8.47 7.12
N VAL A 225 -11.26 8.22 6.08
CA VAL A 225 -10.35 7.08 5.97
C VAL A 225 -9.30 7.13 7.07
N THR A 226 -8.68 8.29 7.28
CA THR A 226 -7.70 8.52 8.35
C THR A 226 -8.30 8.28 9.74
N SER A 227 -9.54 8.73 9.96
CA SER A 227 -10.23 8.63 11.25
C SER A 227 -10.82 7.25 11.56
N ALA A 228 -11.18 6.46 10.54
CA ALA A 228 -11.73 5.12 10.71
C ALA A 228 -10.73 4.14 11.38
N GLY A 229 -9.44 4.50 11.38
CA GLY A 229 -8.36 3.69 11.91
C GLY A 229 -7.99 2.56 10.94
N PRO A 230 -6.71 2.15 10.92
CA PRO A 230 -6.23 1.19 9.94
C PRO A 230 -6.74 -0.22 10.27
N THR A 231 -7.77 -0.69 9.59
CA THR A 231 -8.05 -2.13 9.48
C THR A 231 -7.35 -2.70 8.24
N GLU A 232 -7.25 -4.03 8.15
CA GLU A 232 -6.54 -4.66 7.05
C GLU A 232 -7.19 -4.38 5.70
N LEU A 233 -8.53 -4.43 5.64
CA LEU A 233 -9.27 -4.10 4.42
C LEU A 233 -9.09 -2.63 4.02
N LEU A 234 -9.22 -1.70 4.97
CA LEU A 234 -9.09 -0.26 4.70
C LEU A 234 -7.67 0.09 4.25
N ASN A 235 -6.65 -0.48 4.88
CA ASN A 235 -5.26 -0.28 4.47
C ASN A 235 -5.01 -0.74 3.04
N ILE A 236 -5.62 -1.85 2.60
CA ILE A 236 -5.47 -2.31 1.21
C ILE A 236 -6.21 -1.39 0.25
N LEU A 237 -7.46 -1.03 0.56
CA LEU A 237 -8.32 -0.21 -0.30
C LEU A 237 -7.74 1.16 -0.59
N PHE A 238 -7.23 1.81 0.45
CA PHE A 238 -6.73 3.19 0.41
C PHE A 238 -5.21 3.23 0.48
N SER A 239 -4.54 2.15 0.06
CA SER A 239 -3.10 2.17 -0.11
C SER A 239 -2.69 3.10 -1.25
N ASP A 240 -3.50 3.19 -2.31
CA ASP A 240 -3.40 4.21 -3.35
C ASP A 240 -4.48 5.28 -3.12
N ASP A 241 -4.11 6.55 -3.25
CA ASP A 241 -5.03 7.68 -3.08
C ASP A 241 -6.26 7.54 -3.99
N VAL A 242 -7.44 7.89 -3.47
CA VAL A 242 -8.62 8.14 -4.29
C VAL A 242 -8.40 9.48 -5.01
N THR A 243 -8.28 9.44 -6.33
CA THR A 243 -7.80 10.61 -7.09
C THR A 243 -8.88 11.60 -7.47
N ALA A 244 -8.47 12.87 -7.68
CA ALA A 244 -9.24 13.97 -8.25
C ALA A 244 -10.05 13.63 -9.52
N ASP A 245 -9.56 12.69 -10.31
CA ASP A 245 -10.19 12.27 -11.56
C ASP A 245 -11.16 11.10 -11.34
N GLU A 246 -10.87 10.21 -10.39
CA GLU A 246 -11.73 9.07 -10.04
C GLU A 246 -13.09 9.54 -9.53
N VAL A 247 -13.11 10.44 -8.55
CA VAL A 247 -14.40 10.91 -8.02
C VAL A 247 -15.11 11.82 -9.02
N GLU A 248 -14.39 12.64 -9.79
CA GLU A 248 -15.01 13.45 -10.83
C GLU A 248 -15.70 12.57 -11.89
N ALA A 249 -15.07 11.48 -12.32
CA ALA A 249 -15.66 10.52 -13.25
C ALA A 249 -16.94 9.88 -12.68
N MET A 250 -16.94 9.52 -11.39
CA MET A 250 -18.09 8.93 -10.71
C MET A 250 -19.24 9.92 -10.48
N VAL A 251 -18.94 11.19 -10.27
CA VAL A 251 -19.96 12.24 -10.14
C VAL A 251 -20.53 12.63 -11.51
N LYS A 252 -19.71 12.68 -12.57
CA LYS A 252 -20.17 13.07 -13.92
C LYS A 252 -21.19 12.10 -14.52
N THR A 253 -21.17 10.83 -14.13
CA THR A 253 -22.17 9.84 -14.56
C THR A 253 -23.55 10.08 -13.95
N HIS A 254 -23.62 10.87 -12.87
CA HIS A 254 -24.86 11.19 -12.17
C HIS A 254 -25.24 12.65 -12.40
N LYS A 255 -26.45 12.87 -12.92
CA LYS A 255 -27.02 14.21 -13.09
C LYS A 255 -27.81 14.59 -11.84
N LYS A 256 -27.95 15.89 -11.58
CA LYS A 256 -28.92 16.38 -10.60
C LYS A 256 -30.31 15.86 -11.00
N SER A 257 -30.85 14.97 -10.19
CA SER A 257 -32.19 14.40 -10.31
C SER A 257 -32.94 14.60 -8.99
N GLU A 258 -34.19 14.14 -8.92
CA GLU A 258 -34.94 14.19 -7.67
C GLU A 258 -34.23 13.32 -6.60
N GLN A 259 -34.27 13.76 -5.33
CA GLN A 259 -33.57 13.08 -4.23
C GLN A 259 -33.93 11.59 -4.13
N ALA A 260 -35.19 11.24 -4.43
CA ALA A 260 -35.65 9.85 -4.45
C ALA A 260 -34.95 9.02 -5.55
N GLU A 261 -34.66 9.60 -6.71
CA GLU A 261 -33.98 8.95 -7.83
C GLU A 261 -32.49 8.76 -7.54
N ILE A 262 -31.85 9.76 -6.92
CA ILE A 262 -30.46 9.69 -6.44
C ILE A 262 -30.31 8.55 -5.43
N GLN A 263 -31.20 8.50 -4.42
CA GLN A 263 -31.21 7.45 -3.41
C GLN A 263 -31.46 6.07 -4.03
N ALA A 264 -32.44 5.94 -4.92
CA ALA A 264 -32.73 4.67 -5.60
C ALA A 264 -31.58 4.15 -6.45
N THR A 265 -30.67 5.01 -6.89
CA THR A 265 -29.51 4.65 -7.72
C THR A 265 -28.26 4.38 -6.88
N LEU A 266 -27.90 5.29 -5.97
CA LEU A 266 -26.62 5.25 -5.27
C LEU A 266 -26.65 4.40 -4.01
N LEU A 267 -27.77 4.40 -3.27
CA LEU A 267 -27.86 3.64 -2.02
C LEU A 267 -27.65 2.13 -2.24
N PRO A 268 -28.22 1.49 -3.28
CA PRO A 268 -27.92 0.08 -3.57
C PRO A 268 -26.44 -0.18 -3.83
N LEU A 269 -25.72 0.71 -4.51
CA LEU A 269 -24.28 0.55 -4.79
C LEU A 269 -23.44 0.62 -3.51
N VAL A 270 -23.79 1.53 -2.59
CA VAL A 270 -23.16 1.58 -1.27
C VAL A 270 -23.41 0.28 -0.50
N LEU A 271 -24.66 -0.19 -0.47
CA LEU A 271 -25.03 -1.43 0.22
C LEU A 271 -24.40 -2.68 -0.40
N GLU A 272 -24.25 -2.71 -1.73
CA GLU A 272 -23.55 -3.78 -2.44
C GLU A 272 -22.10 -3.87 -1.98
N SER A 273 -21.38 -2.75 -1.95
CA SER A 273 -19.99 -2.71 -1.47
C SER A 273 -19.87 -3.20 -0.02
N VAL A 274 -20.81 -2.82 0.86
CA VAL A 274 -20.85 -3.27 2.26
C VAL A 274 -21.19 -4.76 2.36
N GLY A 275 -22.08 -5.25 1.49
CA GLY A 275 -22.42 -6.67 1.37
C GLY A 275 -21.21 -7.51 0.96
N VAL A 276 -20.44 -7.05 -0.02
CA VAL A 276 -19.18 -7.68 -0.45
C VAL A 276 -18.19 -7.75 0.71
N ALA A 277 -17.96 -6.65 1.43
CA ALA A 277 -17.08 -6.62 2.59
C ALA A 277 -17.54 -7.62 3.67
N ARG A 278 -18.83 -7.62 4.02
CA ARG A 278 -19.41 -8.53 5.03
C ARG A 278 -19.32 -10.00 4.65
N ALA A 279 -19.45 -10.32 3.37
CA ALA A 279 -19.41 -11.70 2.89
C ALA A 279 -18.01 -12.32 2.96
N LYS A 280 -16.95 -11.50 2.78
CA LYS A 280 -15.60 -12.01 2.50
C LYS A 280 -14.51 -11.51 3.45
N ALA A 281 -14.67 -10.33 4.03
CA ALA A 281 -13.73 -9.76 4.99
C ALA A 281 -13.98 -10.28 6.42
N PRO A 282 -12.99 -10.20 7.33
CA PRO A 282 -13.22 -10.38 8.75
C PRO A 282 -14.33 -9.46 9.26
N ARG A 283 -15.09 -9.91 10.27
CA ARG A 283 -16.23 -9.14 10.81
C ARG A 283 -15.83 -7.73 11.28
N SER A 284 -14.64 -7.59 11.87
CA SER A 284 -14.11 -6.29 12.28
C SER A 284 -13.87 -5.35 11.09
N ASP A 285 -13.30 -5.87 10.00
CA ASP A 285 -13.10 -5.09 8.76
C ASP A 285 -14.41 -4.68 8.12
N ALA A 286 -15.38 -5.60 8.07
CA ALA A 286 -16.70 -5.31 7.51
C ALA A 286 -17.45 -4.23 8.32
N VAL A 287 -17.36 -4.28 9.65
CA VAL A 287 -17.96 -3.25 10.52
C VAL A 287 -17.25 -1.91 10.36
N ALA A 288 -15.91 -1.91 10.29
CA ALA A 288 -15.14 -0.68 10.06
C ALA A 288 -15.45 -0.06 8.69
N TYR A 289 -15.52 -0.88 7.63
CA TYR A 289 -15.87 -0.44 6.29
C TYR A 289 -17.30 0.12 6.20
N GLN A 290 -18.27 -0.50 6.87
CA GLN A 290 -19.61 0.08 7.01
C GLN A 290 -19.60 1.41 7.77
N GLY A 291 -18.85 1.49 8.87
CA GLY A 291 -18.69 2.72 9.64
C GLY A 291 -18.08 3.84 8.80
N LEU A 292 -17.13 3.51 7.92
CA LEU A 292 -16.52 4.44 6.98
C LEU A 292 -17.56 5.07 6.04
N MET A 293 -18.50 4.30 5.49
CA MET A 293 -19.55 4.85 4.62
C MET A 293 -20.34 5.97 5.32
N LEU A 294 -20.69 5.74 6.59
CA LEU A 294 -21.42 6.73 7.39
C LEU A 294 -20.54 7.92 7.77
N ALA A 295 -19.28 7.67 8.12
CA ALA A 295 -18.31 8.72 8.46
C ALA A 295 -18.08 9.66 7.26
N VAL A 296 -17.87 9.10 6.06
CA VAL A 296 -17.73 9.87 4.82
C VAL A 296 -18.95 10.76 4.58
N ALA A 297 -20.16 10.19 4.68
CA ALA A 297 -21.39 10.97 4.49
C ALA A 297 -21.52 12.14 5.48
N GLN A 298 -21.16 11.91 6.75
CA GLN A 298 -21.18 12.94 7.80
C GLN A 298 -20.10 14.02 7.58
N GLN A 299 -18.90 13.61 7.18
CA GLN A 299 -17.76 14.47 6.87
C GLN A 299 -18.06 15.39 5.68
N VAL A 300 -18.61 14.84 4.60
CA VAL A 300 -19.01 15.61 3.41
C VAL A 300 -20.05 16.68 3.77
N ALA A 301 -21.11 16.31 4.51
CA ALA A 301 -22.11 17.26 4.99
C ALA A 301 -21.54 18.31 5.98
N ALA A 302 -20.44 17.99 6.67
CA ALA A 302 -19.76 18.93 7.56
C ALA A 302 -18.83 19.89 6.81
N ALA A 303 -18.09 19.42 5.80
CA ALA A 303 -17.15 20.21 5.00
C ALA A 303 -17.85 21.33 4.23
N VAL A 304 -19.09 21.09 3.77
CA VAL A 304 -19.95 22.10 3.14
C VAL A 304 -20.24 23.29 4.08
N LYS A 305 -20.14 23.12 5.41
CA LYS A 305 -20.32 24.21 6.40
C LYS A 305 -19.18 25.22 6.41
N GLU A 306 -17.94 24.76 6.27
CA GLU A 306 -16.74 25.62 6.41
C GLU A 306 -16.38 26.34 5.10
N GLY A 307 -16.93 25.88 3.97
CA GLY A 307 -16.78 26.48 2.64
C GLY A 307 -17.80 27.55 2.26
N GLY A 308 -18.58 28.06 3.22
CA GLY A 308 -19.63 29.07 3.01
C GLY A 308 -19.11 30.38 2.39
N PHE A 309 -19.28 30.49 1.07
CA PHE A 309 -19.54 31.70 0.30
C PHE A 309 -19.05 33.02 0.95
N LEU A 310 -17.91 33.54 0.50
CA LEU A 310 -17.55 34.96 0.69
C LEU A 310 -17.57 35.49 2.14
N GLY A 311 -17.20 34.67 3.13
CA GLY A 311 -17.17 35.12 4.53
C GLY A 311 -18.56 35.37 5.14
N MET A 312 -19.60 34.80 4.55
CA MET A 312 -20.88 34.61 5.23
C MET A 312 -21.03 33.12 5.55
N GLY A 313 -20.67 32.78 6.79
CA GLY A 313 -20.95 31.47 7.37
C GLY A 313 -22.41 31.08 7.16
N GLY A 314 -22.61 29.99 6.42
CA GLY A 314 -23.90 29.39 6.14
C GLY A 314 -24.20 28.26 7.11
N THR A 315 -25.46 28.18 7.50
CA THR A 315 -26.10 27.30 8.48
C THR A 315 -25.83 25.78 8.33
N SER A 316 -26.03 25.07 9.45
CA SER A 316 -26.10 23.61 9.65
C SER A 316 -26.47 22.74 8.43
N VAL A 317 -25.97 21.48 8.42
CA VAL A 317 -26.39 20.36 7.54
C VAL A 317 -27.83 20.54 7.08
N SER A 318 -28.06 20.58 5.76
CA SER A 318 -29.39 20.87 5.23
C SER A 318 -30.38 19.76 5.55
N ALA A 319 -31.68 20.03 5.41
CA ALA A 319 -32.71 19.04 5.68
C ALA A 319 -32.58 17.84 4.72
N GLU A 320 -32.18 18.11 3.48
CA GLU A 320 -31.97 17.16 2.40
C GLU A 320 -30.73 16.29 2.66
N GLU A 321 -29.60 16.89 3.02
CA GLU A 321 -28.38 16.17 3.43
C GLU A 321 -28.65 15.29 4.67
N LYS A 322 -29.34 15.86 5.67
CA LYS A 322 -29.71 15.11 6.87
C LYS A 322 -30.60 13.91 6.55
N ALA A 323 -31.59 14.09 5.70
CA ALA A 323 -32.47 13.01 5.27
C ALA A 323 -31.69 11.92 4.50
N ALA A 324 -30.70 12.30 3.68
CA ALA A 324 -29.83 11.35 2.98
C ALA A 324 -28.93 10.56 3.94
N ILE A 325 -28.33 11.22 4.95
CA ILE A 325 -27.55 10.54 6.00
C ILE A 325 -28.43 9.58 6.81
N ASP A 326 -29.62 10.02 7.22
CA ASP A 326 -30.54 9.21 8.01
C ASP A 326 -31.00 7.97 7.20
N ALA A 327 -31.26 8.13 5.89
CA ALA A 327 -31.58 7.03 4.98
C ALA A 327 -30.42 6.04 4.82
N LEU A 328 -29.19 6.55 4.63
CA LEU A 328 -27.99 5.71 4.55
C LEU A 328 -27.77 4.93 5.85
N ALA A 329 -27.86 5.60 7.01
CA ALA A 329 -27.69 4.96 8.31
C ALA A 329 -28.72 3.84 8.55
N ALA A 330 -29.99 4.10 8.21
CA ALA A 330 -31.05 3.11 8.33
C ALA A 330 -30.79 1.89 7.42
N ALA A 331 -30.38 2.14 6.18
CA ALA A 331 -30.08 1.08 5.23
C ALA A 331 -28.90 0.22 5.68
N LEU A 332 -27.80 0.84 6.14
CA LEU A 332 -26.62 0.15 6.67
C LEU A 332 -26.91 -0.66 7.95
N ALA A 333 -27.85 -0.21 8.78
CA ALA A 333 -28.27 -0.95 9.97
C ALA A 333 -29.11 -2.19 9.64
N SER A 334 -29.79 -2.17 8.48
CA SER A 334 -30.66 -3.25 8.01
C SER A 334 -30.00 -4.25 7.08
N SER A 335 -28.89 -3.87 6.44
CA SER A 335 -28.04 -4.79 5.66
C SER A 335 -27.25 -5.69 6.57
#